data_AF-A0AAD6ANZ3-F1
#
_entry.id   AF-A0AAD6ANZ3-F1
#
_cell.length_a   1.000
_cell.length_b   1.000
_cell.length_c   1.000
_cell.angle_alpha   90.00
_cell.angle_beta   90.00
_cell.angle_gamma   90.00
#
_symmetry.space_group_name_H-M   'P 1'
#
loop_
_entity.id
_entity.type
_entity.pdbx_description
1 polymer ?
#
loop_
_entity_poly.entity_id
_entity_poly.type
_entity_poly.pdbx_seq_one_letter_code
_entity_poly.pdbx_strand_id
1 'polypeptide(L)'
;MPSRVLSCAMEFHEKLQSLAEKEGLRGRKVSRALESFSWNITILKGQADLLKHAKAEVQENMKQVHDAALTGNLTKESIGVKRVRSQTRRGQDE
;
A
#
# COMPACT_ATOMS: atom_id res chain seq x y z
N MET A 1 -1.10 -22.30 -2.33
CA MET A 1 -1.31 -21.91 -3.74
C MET A 1 -0.47 -20.67 -4.03
N PRO A 2 0.51 -20.72 -4.95
CA PRO A 2 1.24 -19.51 -5.34
C PRO A 2 0.26 -18.45 -5.86
N SER A 3 0.55 -17.17 -5.63
CA SER A 3 -0.30 -16.08 -6.11
C SER A 3 -0.42 -16.17 -7.65
N ARG A 4 -1.60 -15.89 -8.22
CA ARG A 4 -1.83 -15.95 -9.67
C ARG A 4 -0.78 -15.16 -10.48
N VAL A 5 -0.22 -14.11 -9.86
CA VAL A 5 0.85 -13.28 -10.42
C VAL A 5 2.17 -14.04 -10.54
N LEU A 6 2.58 -14.82 -9.53
CA LEU A 6 3.79 -15.64 -9.58
C LEU A 6 3.67 -16.74 -10.66
N SER A 7 2.51 -17.37 -10.76
CA SER A 7 2.26 -18.39 -11.78
C SER A 7 2.37 -17.81 -13.19
N CYS A 8 1.76 -16.63 -13.41
CA CYS A 8 1.84 -15.93 -14.69
C CYS A 8 3.29 -15.50 -15.02
N ALA A 9 4.03 -14.97 -14.04
CA ALA A 9 5.43 -14.59 -14.22
C ALA A 9 6.31 -15.78 -14.61
N MET A 10 6.09 -16.96 -14.02
CA MET A 10 6.82 -18.18 -14.37
C MET A 10 6.48 -18.66 -15.79
N GLU A 11 5.20 -18.69 -16.17
CA GLU A 11 4.80 -19.05 -17.54
C GLU A 11 5.42 -18.10 -18.59
N PHE A 12 5.50 -16.81 -18.27
CA PHE A 12 6.17 -15.84 -19.15
C PHE A 12 7.68 -16.08 -19.21
N HIS A 13 8.33 -16.35 -18.08
CA HIS A 13 9.76 -16.65 -18.03
C HIS A 13 10.11 -17.89 -18.88
N GLU A 14 9.32 -18.96 -18.79
CA GLU A 14 9.50 -20.18 -19.58
C GLU A 14 9.39 -19.94 -21.09
N LYS A 15 8.46 -19.05 -21.51
CA LYS A 15 8.25 -18.70 -22.92
C LYS A 15 9.20 -17.61 -23.41
N LEU A 16 9.86 -16.88 -22.51
CA LEU A 16 10.66 -15.70 -22.85
C LEU A 16 11.89 -16.06 -23.69
N GLN A 17 12.55 -17.18 -23.38
CA GLN A 17 13.72 -17.62 -24.13
C GLN A 17 13.37 -17.95 -25.58
N SER A 18 12.33 -18.76 -25.80
CA SER A 18 11.91 -19.14 -27.15
C SER A 18 11.38 -17.95 -27.96
N LEU A 19 10.69 -17.01 -27.30
CA LEU A 19 10.26 -15.76 -27.92
C LEU A 19 11.46 -14.89 -28.31
N ALA A 20 12.44 -14.73 -27.43
CA ALA A 20 13.64 -13.94 -27.71
C ALA A 20 14.44 -14.54 -28.89
N GLU A 21 14.58 -15.86 -28.94
CA GLU A 21 15.25 -16.56 -30.05
C GLU A 21 14.47 -16.42 -31.37
N LYS A 22 13.13 -16.51 -31.32
CA LYS A 22 12.26 -16.30 -32.49
C LYS A 22 12.36 -14.88 -33.05
N GLU A 23 12.47 -13.88 -32.18
CA GLU A 23 12.68 -12.47 -32.56
C GLU A 23 14.14 -12.16 -32.94
N GLY A 24 14.99 -13.18 -33.05
CA GLY A 24 16.36 -13.06 -33.57
C GLY A 24 17.41 -12.66 -32.54
N LEU A 25 17.07 -12.60 -31.24
CA LEU A 25 18.07 -12.47 -30.19
C LEU A 25 18.84 -13.80 -30.05
N ARG A 26 20.16 -13.72 -29.84
CA ARG A 26 21.01 -14.90 -29.65
C ARG A 26 22.06 -14.67 -28.58
N GLY A 27 22.51 -15.77 -27.97
CA GLY A 27 23.59 -15.79 -27.00
C GLY A 27 23.40 -14.78 -25.88
N ARG A 28 24.40 -13.91 -25.67
CA ARG A 28 24.43 -12.93 -24.56
C ARG A 28 23.21 -12.01 -24.50
N LYS A 29 22.58 -11.70 -25.64
CA LYS A 29 21.37 -10.85 -25.66
C LYS A 29 20.17 -11.53 -25.03
N VAL A 30 19.99 -12.83 -25.25
CA VAL A 30 18.92 -13.65 -24.64
C VAL A 30 19.15 -13.75 -23.13
N SER A 31 20.38 -14.04 -22.70
CA SER A 31 20.72 -14.10 -21.27
C SER A 31 20.43 -12.78 -20.56
N ARG A 32 20.75 -11.64 -21.18
CA ARG A 32 20.47 -10.31 -20.61
C ARG A 32 18.96 -10.03 -20.52
N ALA A 33 18.17 -10.50 -21.49
CA ALA A 33 16.72 -10.35 -21.45
C ALA A 33 16.10 -11.16 -20.30
N LEU A 34 16.55 -12.40 -20.08
CA LEU A 34 16.11 -13.26 -18.97
C LEU A 34 16.49 -12.68 -17.60
N GLU A 35 17.73 -12.19 -17.47
CA GLU A 35 18.21 -11.53 -16.25
C GLU A 35 17.41 -10.26 -15.95
N SER A 36 17.21 -9.41 -16.97
CA SER A 36 16.40 -8.20 -16.84
C SER A 36 14.96 -8.52 -16.45
N PHE A 37 14.37 -9.57 -17.01
CA PHE A 37 13.04 -10.01 -16.63
C PHE A 37 12.98 -10.41 -15.16
N SER A 38 13.94 -11.22 -14.69
CA SER A 38 14.01 -11.64 -13.30
C SER A 38 14.08 -10.44 -12.35
N TRP A 39 14.90 -9.44 -12.70
CA TRP A 39 15.00 -8.23 -11.89
C TRP A 39 13.71 -7.39 -11.89
N ASN A 40 13.03 -7.28 -13.03
CA ASN A 40 11.73 -6.63 -13.12
C ASN A 40 10.68 -7.29 -12.21
N ILE A 41 10.66 -8.64 -12.16
CA ILE A 41 9.75 -9.37 -11.26
C ILE A 41 10.08 -9.09 -9.79
N THR A 42 11.36 -9.06 -9.42
CA THR A 42 11.77 -8.73 -8.04
C THR A 42 11.33 -7.32 -7.64
N ILE A 43 11.53 -6.32 -8.51
CA ILE A 43 11.10 -4.93 -8.26
C ILE A 43 9.58 -4.86 -8.10
N LEU A 44 8.82 -5.44 -9.05
CA LEU A 44 7.36 -5.42 -9.00
C LEU A 44 6.82 -6.12 -7.76
N LYS A 45 7.43 -7.24 -7.34
CA LYS A 45 7.07 -7.91 -6.09
C LYS A 45 7.31 -6.99 -4.89
N GLY A 46 8.47 -6.34 -4.82
CA GLY A 46 8.78 -5.37 -3.76
C GLY A 46 7.77 -4.23 -3.68
N GLN A 47 7.37 -3.67 -4.83
CA GLN A 47 6.34 -2.62 -4.89
C GLN A 47 4.96 -3.12 -4.43
N ALA A 48 4.56 -4.32 -4.85
CA ALA A 48 3.30 -4.92 -4.43
C ALA A 48 3.28 -5.17 -2.92
N ASP A 49 4.41 -5.62 -2.35
CA ASP A 49 4.55 -5.81 -0.92
C ASP A 49 4.43 -4.48 -0.17
N LEU A 50 5.11 -3.42 -0.61
CA LEU A 50 4.99 -2.07 -0.02
C LEU A 50 3.53 -1.57 -0.03
N LEU A 51 2.84 -1.71 -1.16
CA LEU A 51 1.44 -1.29 -1.26
C LEU A 51 0.52 -2.10 -0.34
N LYS A 52 0.77 -3.41 -0.21
CA LYS A 52 0.02 -4.28 0.70
C LYS A 52 0.21 -3.86 2.16
N HIS A 53 1.43 -3.49 2.55
CA HIS A 53 1.73 -2.99 3.91
C HIS A 53 1.04 -1.65 4.16
N ALA A 54 1.19 -0.68 3.25
CA ALA A 54 0.55 0.62 3.36
C ALA A 54 -0.98 0.50 3.48
N LYS A 55 -1.60 -0.40 2.70
CA LYS A 55 -3.03 -0.69 2.82
C LYS A 55 -3.38 -1.23 4.21
N ALA A 56 -2.61 -2.18 4.74
CA ALA A 56 -2.87 -2.76 6.05
C ALA A 56 -2.75 -1.71 7.16
N GLU A 57 -1.76 -0.83 7.10
CA GLU A 57 -1.59 0.29 8.05
C GLU A 57 -2.78 1.25 8.01
N VAL A 58 -3.23 1.64 6.82
CA VAL A 58 -4.41 2.52 6.68
C VAL A 58 -5.66 1.86 7.27
N GLN A 59 -5.86 0.56 7.03
CA GLN A 59 -7.00 -0.17 7.60
C GLN A 59 -6.95 -0.21 9.14
N GLU A 60 -5.77 -0.42 9.71
CA GLU A 60 -5.59 -0.42 11.16
C GLU A 60 -5.78 0.98 11.74
N ASN A 61 -5.24 2.02 11.10
CA ASN A 61 -5.44 3.40 11.50
C ASN A 61 -6.93 3.78 11.52
N MET A 62 -7.70 3.35 10.51
CA MET A 62 -9.15 3.59 10.49
C MET A 62 -9.88 2.91 11.66
N LYS A 63 -9.46 1.71 12.03
CA LYS A 63 -10.00 1.01 13.19
C LYS A 63 -9.69 1.76 14.48
N GLN A 64 -8.44 2.20 14.66
CA GLN A 64 -8.03 2.97 15.84
C GLN A 64 -8.79 4.29 15.96
N VAL A 65 -9.01 5.00 14.85
CA VAL A 65 -9.81 6.23 14.82
C VAL A 65 -11.26 5.95 15.26
N HIS A 66 -11.86 4.88 14.75
CA HIS A 66 -13.21 4.47 15.11
C HIS A 66 -13.31 4.11 16.61
N ASP A 67 -12.39 3.30 17.11
CA ASP A 67 -12.36 2.86 18.51
C ASP A 67 -12.12 4.03 19.46
N ALA A 68 -11.27 4.98 19.08
CA ALA A 68 -11.07 6.23 19.82
C ALA A 68 -12.34 7.10 19.85
N ALA A 69 -13.07 7.20 18.73
CA ALA A 69 -14.34 7.92 18.68
C ALA A 69 -15.41 7.28 19.57
N LEU A 70 -15.50 5.95 19.58
CA LEU A 70 -16.39 5.21 20.48
C LEU A 70 -16.04 5.45 21.94
N THR A 71 -14.76 5.32 22.30
CA THR A 71 -14.27 5.52 23.67
C THR A 71 -14.47 6.97 24.13
N GLY A 72 -14.35 7.94 23.21
CA GLY A 72 -14.58 9.36 23.47
C GLY A 72 -16.06 9.79 23.46
N ASN A 73 -17.01 8.85 23.33
CA ASN A 73 -18.45 9.13 23.16
C ASN A 73 -18.77 10.09 21.99
N LEU A 74 -17.89 10.17 20.98
CA LEU A 74 -18.02 11.07 19.82
C LEU A 74 -18.95 10.50 18.73
N THR A 75 -19.45 9.28 18.89
CA THR A 75 -20.33 8.60 17.93
C THR A 75 -21.82 8.89 18.14
N LYS A 76 -22.18 9.59 19.22
CA LYS A 76 -23.54 10.13 19.38
C LYS A 76 -23.58 11.52 18.76
N GLU A 77 -24.42 11.69 17.75
CA GLU A 77 -24.84 13.01 17.26
C GLU A 77 -25.37 13.78 18.47
N SER A 78 -24.54 14.67 19.01
CA SER A 78 -24.87 15.39 20.23
C SER A 78 -25.90 16.44 19.86
N ILE A 79 -27.16 16.17 20.19
CA ILE A 79 -28.19 17.20 20.33
C ILE A 79 -27.65 18.20 21.38
N GLY A 80 -26.99 19.26 20.90
CA GLY A 80 -26.59 20.42 21.70
C GLY A 80 -25.32 20.28 22.54
N VAL A 81 -24.14 20.34 21.92
CA VAL A 81 -22.94 20.80 22.66
C VAL A 81 -22.97 22.34 22.70
N LYS A 82 -23.53 22.90 23.78
CA LYS A 82 -23.27 24.32 24.11
C LYS A 82 -21.78 24.45 24.42
N ARG A 83 -21.06 25.04 23.46
CA ARG A 83 -19.65 25.43 23.58
C ARG A 83 -19.47 26.28 24.85
N VAL A 84 -18.78 25.77 25.86
CA VAL A 84 -18.42 26.55 27.04
C VAL A 84 -17.38 27.58 26.58
N ARG A 85 -17.82 28.84 26.49
CA ARG A 85 -16.96 29.99 26.19
C ARG A 85 -16.01 30.18 27.36
N SER A 86 -14.71 29.96 27.12
CA SER A 86 -13.63 30.28 28.04
C SER A 86 -13.74 31.74 28.47
N GLN A 87 -14.05 31.99 29.74
CA GLN A 87 -14.00 33.32 30.32
C GLN A 87 -12.53 33.69 30.52
N THR A 88 -11.99 34.51 29.62
CA THR A 88 -10.75 35.24 29.86
C THR A 88 -10.96 36.16 31.06
N ARG A 89 -10.20 35.93 32.14
CA ARG A 89 -10.12 36.79 33.33
C ARG A 89 -10.04 38.25 32.91
N ARG A 90 -11.06 39.06 33.25
CA ARG A 90 -10.92 40.52 33.29
C ARG A 90 -10.00 40.83 34.48
N GLY A 91 -8.88 41.47 34.19
CA GLY A 91 -8.17 42.24 35.21
C GLY A 91 -9.13 43.33 35.71
N GLN A 92 -9.26 43.42 37.03
CA GLN A 92 -9.77 44.62 37.68
C GLN A 92 -8.55 45.53 37.89
N ASP A 93 -8.57 46.66 37.20
CA ASP A 93 -7.88 47.86 37.63
C ASP A 93 -8.61 48.45 38.87
N GLU A 94 -7.82 49.17 39.67
CA GLU A 94 -8.13 49.95 40.89
C GLU A 94 -8.03 49.25 42.26
#